data_AF-A0A969UC85-F1
#
_entry.id   AF-A0A969UC85-F1
#
_cell.length_a   1.000
_cell.length_b   1.000
_cell.length_c   1.000
_cell.angle_alpha   90.00
_cell.angle_beta   90.00
_cell.angle_gamma   90.00
#
_symmetry.space_group_name_H-M   'P 1'
#
loop_
_entity.id
_entity.type
_entity.pdbx_description
1 polymer ?
#
loop_
_entity_poly.entity_id
_entity_poly.type
_entity_poly.pdbx_seq_one_letter_code
_entity_poly.pdbx_strand_id
1 'polypeptide(L)'
;MSNLLRNILAGAGIATVGAIGTKVAVDYFKNKGEEAPPSEAQGDQTPASAEEVSYAKVEDASLQKFLDVSFGDPGRYVPVRPAKVFDYQSKQYMVVWAKDTEKNKNQMMAFTYTPEGRKMIASVGYTQQTTDYNLNLAGTPFAVEVGSQKLASGQGETEGTDDVDFVLSA
;
A
#
# COMPACT_ATOMS: atom_id res chain seq x y z
N MET A 1 10.89 8.50 18.24
CA MET A 1 9.54 7.92 18.38
C MET A 1 8.79 8.24 17.09
N SER A 2 8.64 7.26 16.19
CA SER A 2 7.97 7.48 14.89
C SER A 2 6.45 7.47 15.07
N ASN A 3 5.91 8.52 15.68
CA ASN A 3 4.47 8.72 15.90
C ASN A 3 3.72 9.05 14.62
N LEU A 4 4.45 9.28 13.54
CA LEU A 4 3.91 9.65 12.24
C LEU A 4 2.91 8.59 11.76
N LEU A 5 3.25 7.29 11.89
CA LEU A 5 2.42 6.21 11.34
C LEU A 5 1.08 6.13 12.05
N ARG A 6 1.11 6.17 13.39
CA ARG A 6 -0.09 6.14 14.23
C ARG A 6 -1.00 7.34 14.00
N ASN A 7 -0.43 8.54 13.81
CA ASN A 7 -1.21 9.75 13.56
C ASN A 7 -2.01 9.67 12.26
N ILE A 8 -1.43 9.10 11.20
CA ILE A 8 -2.14 8.91 9.94
C ILE A 8 -3.19 7.84 10.06
N LEU A 9 -2.86 6.69 10.64
CA LEU A 9 -3.82 5.60 10.79
C LEU A 9 -5.06 6.08 11.54
N ALA A 10 -4.86 6.84 12.62
CA ALA A 10 -5.94 7.53 13.32
C ALA A 10 -6.70 8.52 12.42
N GLY A 11 -6.00 9.37 11.66
CA GLY A 11 -6.61 10.34 10.75
C GLY A 11 -7.35 9.72 9.56
N ALA A 12 -6.93 8.53 9.12
CA ALA A 12 -7.55 7.74 8.07
C ALA A 12 -8.69 6.86 8.62
N GLY A 13 -8.86 6.77 9.94
CA GLY A 13 -9.82 5.87 10.58
C GLY A 13 -9.48 4.39 10.41
N ILE A 14 -8.20 4.06 10.17
CA ILE A 14 -7.71 2.69 10.03
C ILE A 14 -7.14 2.23 11.38
N ALA A 15 -7.64 1.10 11.87
CA ALA A 15 -7.18 0.51 13.13
C ALA A 15 -5.92 -0.34 12.89
N THR A 16 -4.97 -0.25 13.82
CA THR A 16 -3.76 -1.08 13.82
C THR A 16 -3.93 -2.33 14.66
N VAL A 17 -3.31 -3.42 14.22
CA VAL A 17 -3.18 -4.65 15.02
C VAL A 17 -1.76 -4.74 15.56
N GLY A 18 -1.59 -4.47 16.86
CA GLY A 18 -0.31 -4.53 17.56
C GLY A 18 0.52 -3.23 17.50
N ALA A 19 1.82 -3.38 17.73
CA ALA A 19 2.79 -2.28 17.69
C ALA A 19 3.21 -1.90 16.25
N ILE A 20 4.03 -0.86 16.12
CA ILE A 20 4.79 -0.61 14.89
C ILE A 20 6.02 -1.53 14.87
N GLY A 21 6.20 -2.30 13.81
CA GLY A 21 7.36 -3.17 13.61
C GLY A 21 8.36 -2.59 12.62
N THR A 22 9.56 -3.16 12.56
CA THR A 22 10.56 -2.86 11.53
C THR A 22 10.87 -4.09 10.68
N LYS A 23 11.16 -3.88 9.39
CA LYS A 23 11.55 -4.96 8.48
C LYS A 23 12.43 -4.41 7.36
N VAL A 24 13.28 -5.25 6.78
CA VAL A 24 14.03 -4.91 5.56
C VAL A 24 13.04 -4.60 4.44
N ALA A 25 13.20 -3.43 3.79
CA ALA A 25 12.28 -2.90 2.79
C ALA A 25 12.04 -3.88 1.64
N VAL A 26 13.11 -4.48 1.09
CA VAL A 26 13.00 -5.44 -0.01
C VAL A 26 12.15 -6.66 0.36
N ASP A 27 12.30 -7.18 1.58
CA ASP A 27 11.55 -8.35 2.04
C ASP A 27 10.10 -7.98 2.33
N TYR A 28 9.88 -6.81 2.93
CA TYR A 28 8.55 -6.30 3.20
C TYR A 28 7.76 -6.12 1.91
N PHE A 29 8.32 -5.50 0.87
CA PHE A 29 7.60 -5.27 -0.38
C PHE A 29 7.36 -6.55 -1.18
N LYS A 30 8.31 -7.50 -1.16
CA LYS A 30 8.15 -8.80 -1.82
C LYS A 30 7.15 -9.74 -1.12
N ASN A 31 6.93 -9.56 0.19
CA ASN A 31 6.00 -10.42 0.91
C ASN A 31 4.56 -10.18 0.44
N LYS A 32 3.94 -11.19 -0.18
CA LYS A 32 2.53 -11.18 -0.58
C LYS A 32 1.59 -11.69 0.51
N GLY A 33 2.15 -12.35 1.53
CA GLY A 33 1.42 -12.89 2.67
C GLY A 33 1.20 -11.85 3.78
N GLU A 34 0.47 -12.28 4.79
CA GLU A 34 0.15 -11.47 5.96
C GLU A 34 1.35 -11.40 6.91
N GLU A 35 1.68 -10.21 7.39
CA GLU A 35 2.69 -10.05 8.44
C GLU A 35 2.12 -10.49 9.80
N ALA A 36 2.98 -11.12 10.61
CA ALA A 36 2.66 -11.32 12.02
C ALA A 36 2.51 -9.96 12.70
N PRO A 37 1.48 -9.76 13.54
CA PRO A 37 1.31 -8.50 14.26
C PRO A 37 2.54 -8.23 15.13
N PRO A 38 3.17 -7.04 15.03
CA PRO A 38 4.28 -6.69 15.91
C PRO A 38 3.83 -6.72 17.38
N SER A 39 4.70 -7.23 18.26
CA SER A 39 4.35 -7.43 19.67
C SER A 39 4.16 -6.10 20.39
N GLU A 40 3.00 -5.90 21.02
CA GLU A 40 2.74 -4.71 21.85
C GLU A 40 3.69 -4.62 23.06
N ALA A 41 4.14 -5.76 23.57
CA ALA A 41 5.09 -5.81 24.70
C ALA A 41 6.47 -5.23 24.34
N GLN A 42 6.82 -5.21 23.06
CA GLN A 42 8.08 -4.63 22.57
C GLN A 42 7.96 -3.12 22.28
N GLY A 43 6.74 -2.58 22.28
CA GLY A 43 6.47 -1.20 21.90
C GLY A 43 6.77 -0.91 20.43
N ASP A 44 6.65 0.36 20.05
CA ASP A 44 6.92 0.79 18.68
C ASP A 44 8.41 0.77 18.35
N GLN A 45 8.74 -0.01 17.32
CA GLN A 45 10.09 -0.11 16.79
C GLN A 45 10.40 1.03 15.82
N THR A 46 11.66 1.46 15.79
CA THR A 46 12.18 2.45 14.85
C THR A 46 13.23 1.82 13.95
N PRO A 47 13.28 2.17 12.65
CA PRO A 47 14.22 1.56 11.71
C PRO A 47 15.65 1.81 12.18
N ALA A 48 16.48 0.77 12.15
CA ALA A 48 17.90 0.85 12.49
C ALA A 48 18.76 1.36 11.31
N SER A 49 18.23 1.31 10.09
CA SER A 49 18.90 1.76 8.87
C SER A 49 17.91 2.35 7.85
N ALA A 50 18.42 3.00 6.81
CA ALA A 50 17.63 3.52 5.70
C ALA A 50 17.06 2.44 4.76
N GLU A 51 17.50 1.19 4.93
CA GLU A 51 17.05 0.02 4.18
C GLU A 51 15.87 -0.67 4.87
N GLU A 52 15.53 -0.25 6.08
CA GLU A 52 14.39 -0.75 6.83
C GLU A 52 13.16 0.15 6.68
N VAL A 53 12.00 -0.47 6.70
CA VAL A 53 10.69 0.19 6.81
C VAL A 53 10.18 0.06 8.23
N SER A 54 9.51 1.10 8.72
CA SER A 54 8.56 0.93 9.84
C SER A 54 7.21 0.58 9.26
N TYR A 55 6.58 -0.50 9.71
CA TYR A 55 5.28 -0.92 9.19
C TYR A 55 4.25 -1.10 10.31
N ALA A 56 2.98 -0.93 9.95
CA ALA A 56 1.86 -1.33 10.78
C ALA A 56 1.06 -2.42 10.08
N LYS A 57 0.60 -3.38 10.87
CA LYS A 57 -0.51 -4.23 10.47
C LYS A 57 -1.82 -3.49 10.75
N VAL A 58 -2.75 -3.59 9.82
CA VAL A 58 -4.07 -2.95 9.93
C VAL A 58 -5.17 -3.99 10.01
N GLU A 59 -6.29 -3.61 10.63
CA GLU A 59 -7.46 -4.47 10.72
C GLU A 59 -8.26 -4.42 9.40
N ASP A 60 -8.56 -5.59 8.83
CA ASP A 60 -9.26 -5.71 7.55
C ASP A 60 -10.61 -4.99 7.53
N ALA A 61 -11.38 -5.06 8.62
CA ALA A 61 -12.66 -4.36 8.74
C ALA A 61 -12.48 -2.83 8.68
N SER A 62 -11.43 -2.31 9.30
CA SER A 62 -11.09 -0.88 9.25
C SER A 62 -10.62 -0.45 7.87
N LEU A 63 -9.87 -1.32 7.17
CA LEU A 63 -9.45 -1.09 5.79
C LEU A 63 -10.64 -1.09 4.82
N GLN A 64 -11.58 -2.03 4.95
CA GLN A 64 -12.79 -2.06 4.14
C GLN A 64 -13.60 -0.78 4.33
N LYS A 65 -13.84 -0.39 5.59
CA LYS A 65 -14.56 0.86 5.91
C LYS A 65 -13.85 2.08 5.32
N PHE A 66 -12.52 2.12 5.39
CA PHE A 66 -11.73 3.17 4.78
C PHE A 66 -11.94 3.24 3.26
N LEU A 67 -11.97 2.10 2.56
CA LEU A 67 -12.20 2.06 1.11
C LEU A 67 -13.62 2.54 0.78
N ASP A 68 -14.62 2.04 1.49
CA ASP A 68 -16.03 2.42 1.28
C ASP A 68 -16.23 3.94 1.44
N VAL A 69 -15.67 4.53 2.50
CA VAL A 69 -15.75 5.97 2.77
C VAL A 69 -14.95 6.77 1.74
N SER A 70 -13.80 6.27 1.32
CA SER A 70 -12.89 6.99 0.41
C SER A 70 -13.42 7.11 -1.01
N PHE A 71 -14.17 6.11 -1.47
CA PHE A 71 -14.66 6.04 -2.84
C PHE A 71 -16.16 6.30 -2.95
N GLY A 72 -16.91 6.30 -1.85
CA GLY A 72 -18.35 6.58 -1.84
C GLY A 72 -19.23 5.43 -2.34
N ASP A 73 -18.62 4.31 -2.71
CA ASP A 73 -19.27 3.11 -3.23
C ASP A 73 -18.98 1.90 -2.31
N PRO A 74 -19.77 1.70 -1.23
CA PRO A 74 -19.52 0.61 -0.29
C PRO A 74 -19.51 -0.76 -0.95
N GLY A 75 -18.48 -1.57 -0.67
CA GLY A 75 -18.33 -2.91 -1.23
C GLY A 75 -17.81 -2.96 -2.68
N ARG A 76 -17.48 -1.81 -3.28
CA ARG A 76 -16.85 -1.76 -4.61
C ARG A 76 -15.44 -2.30 -4.58
N TYR A 77 -14.60 -1.80 -3.67
CA TYR A 77 -13.21 -2.22 -3.54
C TYR A 77 -13.10 -3.17 -2.34
N VAL A 78 -12.99 -4.47 -2.61
CA VAL A 78 -12.86 -5.51 -1.59
C VAL A 78 -11.41 -5.98 -1.52
N PRO A 79 -10.69 -5.82 -0.39
CA PRO A 79 -9.30 -6.26 -0.27
C PRO A 79 -9.11 -7.73 -0.66
N VAL A 80 -8.11 -7.99 -1.49
CA VAL A 80 -7.73 -9.36 -1.93
C VAL A 80 -6.35 -9.77 -1.45
N ARG A 81 -5.58 -8.84 -0.88
CA ARG A 81 -4.29 -9.08 -0.23
C ARG A 81 -4.15 -8.19 1.01
N PRO A 82 -3.29 -8.57 1.97
CA PRO A 82 -2.94 -7.71 3.08
C PRO A 82 -2.41 -6.36 2.58
N ALA A 83 -2.98 -5.27 3.10
CA ALA A 83 -2.48 -3.94 2.81
C ALA A 83 -1.10 -3.74 3.42
N LYS A 84 -0.29 -2.92 2.75
CA LYS A 84 1.00 -2.46 3.28
C LYS A 84 0.86 -1.03 3.76
N VAL A 85 1.01 -0.80 5.06
CA VAL A 85 1.07 0.56 5.63
C VAL A 85 2.42 0.75 6.30
N PHE A 86 3.20 1.71 5.81
CA PHE A 86 4.60 1.84 6.18
C PHE A 86 5.14 3.27 6.08
N ASP A 87 6.17 3.55 6.86
CA ASP A 87 7.07 4.69 6.71
C ASP A 87 8.35 4.20 6.05
N TYR A 88 8.76 4.92 5.01
CA TYR A 88 10.02 4.71 4.35
C TYR A 88 10.61 6.05 3.93
N GLN A 89 11.87 6.30 4.31
CA GLN A 89 12.57 7.55 4.02
C GLN A 89 11.78 8.79 4.49
N SER A 90 11.19 8.73 5.69
CA SER A 90 10.40 9.82 6.31
C SER A 90 9.16 10.22 5.53
N LYS A 91 8.67 9.32 4.67
CA LYS A 91 7.42 9.46 3.95
C LYS A 91 6.54 8.25 4.24
N GLN A 92 5.25 8.49 4.25
CA GLN A 92 4.29 7.51 4.74
C GLN A 92 3.38 7.08 3.61
N TYR A 93 3.24 5.78 3.48
CA TYR A 93 2.60 5.18 2.34
C TYR A 93 1.61 4.12 2.78
N MET A 94 0.60 3.92 1.93
CA MET A 94 -0.29 2.79 2.02
C MET A 94 -0.49 2.19 0.64
N VAL A 95 -0.37 0.87 0.53
CA VAL A 95 -0.64 0.12 -0.69
C VAL A 95 -1.73 -0.90 -0.39
N VAL A 96 -2.75 -0.91 -1.23
CA VAL A 96 -3.92 -1.78 -1.10
C VAL A 96 -4.12 -2.52 -2.40
N TRP A 97 -4.37 -3.82 -2.32
CA TRP A 97 -4.85 -4.63 -3.43
C TRP A 97 -6.29 -5.01 -3.14
N ALA A 98 -7.19 -4.64 -4.04
CA ALA A 98 -8.61 -4.91 -3.92
C ALA A 98 -9.16 -5.43 -5.25
N LYS A 99 -10.27 -6.17 -5.19
CA LYS A 99 -11.12 -6.42 -6.35
C LYS A 99 -12.05 -5.22 -6.50
N ASP A 100 -12.04 -4.59 -7.67
CA ASP A 100 -13.12 -3.70 -8.11
C ASP A 100 -14.28 -4.59 -8.59
N THR A 101 -15.32 -4.69 -7.77
CA THR A 101 -16.49 -5.56 -8.01
C THR A 101 -17.39 -5.02 -9.12
N GLU A 102 -17.40 -3.71 -9.36
CA GLU A 102 -18.17 -3.10 -10.45
C GLU A 102 -17.54 -3.38 -11.81
N LYS A 103 -16.21 -3.21 -11.90
CA LYS A 103 -15.46 -3.44 -13.15
C LYS A 103 -14.98 -4.88 -13.30
N ASN A 104 -15.24 -5.74 -12.32
CA ASN A 104 -14.78 -7.11 -12.25
C ASN A 104 -13.27 -7.27 -12.54
N LYS A 105 -12.44 -6.36 -12.01
CA LYS A 105 -10.98 -6.39 -12.19
C LYS A 105 -10.24 -6.28 -10.86
N ASN A 106 -8.99 -6.71 -10.82
CA ASN A 106 -8.16 -6.43 -9.65
C ASN A 106 -7.63 -5.00 -9.74
N GLN A 107 -7.33 -4.42 -8.59
CA GLN A 107 -6.95 -3.03 -8.46
C GLN A 107 -5.87 -2.90 -7.38
N MET A 108 -4.69 -2.45 -7.77
CA MET A 108 -3.66 -1.96 -6.84
C MET A 108 -3.79 -0.45 -6.72
N MET A 109 -3.78 0.05 -5.49
CA MET A 109 -3.81 1.48 -5.18
C MET A 109 -2.70 1.79 -4.20
N ALA A 110 -1.87 2.79 -4.52
CA ALA A 110 -0.88 3.32 -3.60
C ALA A 110 -1.19 4.77 -3.26
N PHE A 111 -1.03 5.11 -1.99
CA PHE A 111 -1.24 6.43 -1.43
C PHE A 111 0.02 6.90 -0.73
N THR A 112 0.34 8.18 -0.86
CA THR A 112 1.24 8.89 0.05
C THR A 112 0.40 9.76 0.96
N TYR A 113 0.87 9.96 2.18
CA TYR A 113 0.28 10.90 3.10
C TYR A 113 1.19 12.09 3.32
N THR A 114 0.57 13.26 3.35
CA THR A 114 1.22 14.56 3.51
C THR A 114 0.46 15.33 4.60
N PRO A 115 1.01 16.45 5.12
CA PRO A 115 0.27 17.32 6.00
C PRO A 115 -1.05 17.85 5.40
N GLU A 116 -1.15 17.92 4.07
CA GLU A 116 -2.34 18.34 3.32
C GLU A 116 -3.38 17.21 3.17
N GLY A 117 -3.03 15.99 3.60
CA GLY A 117 -3.88 14.81 3.56
C GLY A 117 -3.31 13.69 2.68
N ARG A 118 -4.20 12.77 2.31
CA ARG A 118 -3.89 11.58 1.52
C ARG A 118 -3.93 11.89 0.02
N LYS A 119 -2.88 11.51 -0.70
CA LYS A 119 -2.80 11.62 -2.16
C LYS A 119 -2.56 10.24 -2.77
N MET A 120 -3.36 9.87 -3.75
CA MET A 120 -3.13 8.65 -4.54
C MET A 120 -1.94 8.89 -5.48
N ILE A 121 -0.97 7.97 -5.47
CA ILE A 121 0.28 8.05 -6.25
C ILE A 121 0.41 6.89 -7.25
N ALA A 122 -0.37 5.81 -7.09
CA ALA A 122 -0.52 4.78 -8.10
C ALA A 122 -1.95 4.23 -8.08
N SER A 123 -2.47 3.95 -9.26
CA SER A 123 -3.71 3.21 -9.48
C SER A 123 -3.47 2.29 -10.67
N VAL A 124 -3.52 0.98 -10.44
CA VAL A 124 -3.33 -0.03 -11.50
C VAL A 124 -4.46 -1.04 -11.45
N GLY A 125 -5.33 -1.00 -12.46
CA GLY A 125 -6.36 -1.99 -12.69
C GLY A 125 -5.84 -3.10 -13.59
N TYR A 126 -6.11 -4.36 -13.28
CA TYR A 126 -5.56 -5.47 -14.04
C TYR A 126 -6.52 -6.67 -14.14
N THR A 127 -6.54 -7.25 -15.33
CA THR A 127 -7.11 -8.56 -15.66
C THR A 127 -6.10 -9.34 -16.50
N GLN A 128 -6.40 -10.61 -16.81
CA GLN A 128 -5.61 -11.41 -17.74
C GLN A 128 -5.52 -10.83 -19.16
N GLN A 129 -6.39 -9.89 -19.52
CA GLN A 129 -6.46 -9.33 -20.88
C GLN A 129 -5.83 -7.94 -20.97
N THR A 130 -6.00 -7.10 -19.95
CA THR A 130 -5.50 -5.72 -19.98
C THR A 130 -5.09 -5.25 -18.60
N THR A 131 -4.09 -4.37 -18.59
CA THR A 131 -3.68 -3.63 -17.40
C THR A 131 -3.74 -2.14 -17.70
N ASP A 132 -4.63 -1.41 -17.01
CA ASP A 132 -4.69 0.05 -17.05
C ASP A 132 -3.96 0.64 -15.85
N TYR A 133 -3.15 1.68 -16.07
CA TYR A 133 -2.37 2.30 -15.01
C TYR A 133 -2.41 3.83 -15.06
N ASN A 134 -2.33 4.43 -13.89
CA ASN A 134 -2.07 5.86 -13.66
C ASN A 134 -1.08 5.99 -12.51
N LEU A 135 0.15 6.40 -12.83
CA LEU A 135 1.31 6.34 -11.95
C LEU A 135 1.96 7.71 -11.81
N ASN A 136 2.15 8.12 -10.56
CA ASN A 136 2.82 9.34 -10.14
C ASN A 136 3.87 9.03 -9.05
N LEU A 137 4.75 8.05 -9.33
CA LEU A 137 5.81 7.61 -8.41
C LEU A 137 7.16 8.29 -8.69
N ALA A 138 7.23 9.18 -9.69
CA ALA A 138 8.42 9.96 -9.97
C ALA A 138 8.88 10.73 -8.71
N GLY A 139 10.15 10.59 -8.34
CA GLY A 139 10.69 11.18 -7.11
C GLY A 139 10.38 10.40 -5.82
N THR A 140 9.83 9.19 -5.95
CA THR A 140 9.77 8.19 -4.87
C THR A 140 10.74 7.05 -5.18
N PRO A 141 11.18 6.26 -4.19
CA PRO A 141 12.03 5.10 -4.44
C PRO A 141 11.27 3.90 -5.04
N PHE A 142 10.00 4.07 -5.44
CA PHE A 142 9.11 2.98 -5.80
C PHE A 142 8.81 2.89 -7.29
N ALA A 143 8.44 1.69 -7.70
CA ALA A 143 7.85 1.38 -8.99
C ALA A 143 6.71 0.39 -8.80
N VAL A 144 5.86 0.29 -9.80
CA VAL A 144 4.88 -0.79 -9.92
C VAL A 144 5.42 -1.81 -10.90
N GLU A 145 5.55 -3.05 -10.47
CA GLU A 145 5.89 -4.17 -11.33
C GLU A 145 4.61 -4.76 -11.93
N VAL A 146 4.49 -4.68 -13.25
CA VAL A 146 3.42 -5.28 -14.04
C VAL A 146 4.07 -6.37 -14.90
N GLY A 147 3.83 -7.64 -14.55
CA GLY A 147 4.56 -8.76 -15.15
C GLY A 147 6.05 -8.66 -14.85
N SER A 148 6.88 -8.36 -15.85
CA SER A 148 8.33 -8.15 -15.68
C SER A 148 8.77 -6.71 -15.95
N GLN A 149 7.83 -5.78 -16.09
CA GLN A 149 8.10 -4.37 -16.37
C GLN A 149 7.89 -3.53 -15.11
N LYS A 150 8.92 -2.77 -14.72
CA LYS A 150 8.82 -1.76 -13.66
C LYS A 150 8.38 -0.42 -14.25
N LEU A 151 7.26 0.10 -13.77
CA LEU A 151 6.66 1.37 -14.18
C LEU A 151 6.68 2.35 -13.01
N ALA A 152 7.29 3.53 -13.19
CA ALA A 152 7.35 4.57 -12.15
C ALA A 152 6.45 5.79 -12.44
N SER A 153 5.99 5.96 -13.68
CA SER A 153 5.21 7.13 -14.06
C SER A 153 4.42 6.88 -15.34
N GLY A 154 3.39 7.70 -15.55
CA GLY A 154 2.62 7.72 -16.79
C GLY A 154 1.21 7.21 -16.60
N GLN A 155 0.43 7.31 -17.68
CA GLN A 155 -0.94 6.82 -17.73
C GLN A 155 -1.14 6.10 -19.07
N GLY A 156 -1.76 4.93 -19.04
CA GLY A 156 -2.02 4.16 -20.25
C GLY A 156 -2.51 2.76 -19.96
N GLU A 157 -2.40 1.93 -21.00
CA GLU A 157 -2.74 0.51 -20.97
C GLU A 157 -1.54 -0.32 -21.44
N THR A 158 -1.42 -1.53 -20.92
CA THR A 158 -0.46 -2.55 -21.37
C THR A 158 -1.13 -3.92 -21.35
N GLU A 159 -0.39 -4.95 -21.73
CA GLU A 159 -0.86 -6.33 -21.70
C GLU A 159 -1.39 -6.73 -20.31
N GLY A 160 -2.35 -7.65 -20.31
CA GLY A 160 -2.93 -8.19 -19.09
C GLY A 160 -1.91 -8.95 -18.23
N THR A 161 -2.20 -9.00 -16.94
CA THR A 161 -1.42 -9.74 -15.94
C THR A 161 -2.34 -10.30 -14.88
N ASP A 162 -1.94 -11.41 -14.26
CA ASP A 162 -2.58 -11.91 -13.04
C ASP A 162 -2.05 -11.22 -11.78
N ASP A 163 -0.95 -10.48 -11.91
CA ASP A 163 -0.24 -9.92 -10.76
C ASP A 163 0.40 -8.55 -11.01
N VAL A 164 0.32 -7.72 -9.98
CA VAL A 164 0.89 -6.37 -9.92
C VAL A 164 1.46 -6.15 -8.52
N ASP A 165 2.73 -5.79 -8.45
CA ASP A 165 3.43 -5.59 -7.18
C ASP A 165 3.94 -4.16 -7.02
N PHE A 166 3.97 -3.67 -5.79
CA PHE A 166 4.58 -2.39 -5.43
C PHE A 166 5.98 -2.67 -4.88
N VAL A 167 7.00 -2.23 -5.60
CA VAL A 167 8.40 -2.64 -5.37
C VAL A 167 9.32 -1.43 -5.30
N LEU A 168 10.55 -1.65 -4.85
CA LEU A 168 11.62 -0.67 -5.02
C LEU A 168 12.03 -0.57 -6.49
N SER A 169 12.26 0.67 -6.93
CA SER A 169 12.66 1.00 -8.30
C SER A 169 14.05 0.47 -8.65
N ALA A 170 14.99 0.56 -7.70
CA ALA A 170 16.36 0.05 -7.81
C ALA A 170 16.44 -1.46 -7.54
#